data_AF-A0A527GL56-F1
#
_entry.id   AF-A0A527GL56-F1
#
_cell.length_a   1.000
_cell.length_b   1.000
_cell.length_c   1.000
_cell.angle_alpha   90.00
_cell.angle_beta   90.00
_cell.angle_gamma   90.00
#
_symmetry.space_group_name_H-M   'P 1'
#
loop_
_entity.id
_entity.type
_entity.pdbx_description
1 polymer ?
#
loop_
_entity_poly.entity_id
_entity_poly.type
_entity_poly.pdbx_seq_one_letter_code
_entity_poly.pdbx_strand_id
1 'polypeptide(L)'
;GYEAIGLDHFAKPDDALAIAARAGVLHRNFQGYTEDRCPTLIGLGPSSIGRFRQGYVQNMASTSGYGRMVADGGLAAVRGVALSDDDRVRGWIIERLMCDFAFSAVDLVERFGKAGEQLLH
;
A
#
# COMPACT_ATOMS: atom_id res chain seq x y z
N GLY A 1 -15.11 23.90 -5.59
CA GLY A 1 -14.99 23.36 -4.22
C GLY A 1 -13.96 22.26 -4.21
N TYR A 2 -13.63 21.70 -3.04
CA TYR A 2 -12.79 20.50 -2.91
C TYR A 2 -13.67 19.27 -2.63
N GLU A 3 -13.26 18.11 -3.11
CA GLU A 3 -13.87 16.81 -2.85
C GLU A 3 -13.03 16.03 -1.84
N ALA A 4 -13.69 15.24 -0.98
CA ALA A 4 -13.01 14.36 -0.04
C ALA A 4 -12.48 13.11 -0.77
N ILE A 5 -11.25 12.73 -0.45
CA ILE A 5 -10.51 11.60 -1.01
C ILE A 5 -10.14 10.67 0.15
N GLY A 6 -10.77 9.50 0.18
CA GLY A 6 -10.66 8.57 1.31
C GLY A 6 -10.93 9.26 2.64
N LEU A 7 -10.07 9.01 3.63
CA LEU A 7 -10.24 9.46 5.02
C LEU A 7 -9.85 10.92 5.30
N ASP A 8 -8.70 11.38 4.82
CA ASP A 8 -8.02 12.57 5.35
C ASP A 8 -7.51 13.54 4.27
N HIS A 9 -7.86 13.32 3.01
CA HIS A 9 -7.34 14.08 1.89
C HIS A 9 -8.46 14.79 1.11
N PHE A 10 -8.15 15.95 0.54
CA PHE A 10 -9.10 16.73 -0.26
C PHE A 10 -8.44 17.19 -1.55
N ALA A 11 -9.14 17.05 -2.67
CA ALA A 11 -8.61 17.41 -3.98
C ALA A 11 -9.62 18.20 -4.80
N LYS A 12 -9.17 18.87 -5.87
CA LYS A 12 -10.10 19.53 -6.79
C LYS A 12 -10.86 18.47 -7.61
N PRO A 13 -12.08 18.76 -8.10
CA PRO A 13 -12.87 17.80 -8.87
C PRO A 13 -12.17 17.19 -10.09
N ASP A 14 -11.28 17.97 -10.71
CA ASP A 14 -10.48 17.63 -11.90
C ASP A 14 -9.10 17.02 -11.55
N ASP A 15 -8.79 16.87 -10.27
CA ASP A 15 -7.57 16.20 -9.81
C ASP A 15 -7.63 14.70 -10.08
N ALA A 16 -6.48 14.10 -10.41
CA ALA A 16 -6.38 12.69 -10.73
C ALA A 16 -6.82 11.79 -9.57
N LEU A 17 -6.59 12.19 -8.31
CA LEU A 17 -7.05 11.45 -7.14
C LEU A 17 -8.58 11.48 -7.00
N ALA A 18 -9.21 12.62 -7.30
CA ALA A 18 -10.67 12.75 -7.28
C ALA A 18 -11.31 11.89 -8.38
N ILE A 19 -10.70 11.88 -9.56
CA ILE A 19 -11.12 11.01 -10.67
C ILE A 19 -10.97 9.54 -10.28
N ALA A 20 -9.83 9.14 -9.70
CA ALA A 20 -9.57 7.77 -9.28
C ALA A 20 -10.52 7.29 -8.17
N ALA A 21 -10.83 8.16 -7.20
CA ALA A 21 -11.79 7.89 -6.13
C ALA A 21 -13.20 7.63 -6.69
N ARG A 22 -13.70 8.51 -7.57
CA ARG A 22 -15.01 8.32 -8.22
C ARG A 22 -15.07 7.06 -9.10
N ALA A 23 -13.94 6.66 -9.69
CA ALA A 23 -13.84 5.46 -10.49
C ALA A 23 -13.61 4.18 -9.68
N GLY A 24 -13.47 4.24 -8.34
CA GLY A 24 -13.24 3.08 -7.48
C GLY A 24 -11.85 2.44 -7.68
N VAL A 25 -10.88 3.21 -8.18
CA VAL A 25 -9.54 2.74 -8.52
C VAL A 25 -8.45 3.51 -7.77
N LEU A 26 -8.85 4.17 -6.70
CA LEU A 26 -7.93 4.79 -5.76
C LEU A 26 -7.17 3.71 -4.99
N HIS A 27 -5.90 4.00 -4.73
CA HIS A 27 -5.01 3.16 -3.94
C HIS A 27 -4.41 3.96 -2.80
N ARG A 28 -3.87 3.25 -1.82
CA ARG A 28 -3.11 3.86 -0.73
C ARG A 28 -1.81 3.11 -0.47
N ASN A 29 -0.72 3.85 -0.39
CA ASN A 29 0.59 3.34 0.02
C ASN A 29 1.15 4.18 1.19
N PHE A 30 2.41 3.94 1.57
CA PHE A 30 3.06 4.67 2.68
C PHE A 30 3.17 6.19 2.47
N GLN A 31 3.10 6.68 1.23
CA GLN A 31 3.16 8.11 0.90
C GLN A 31 1.78 8.77 0.92
N GLY A 32 0.68 8.00 0.91
CA GLY A 32 -0.68 8.52 0.89
C GLY A 32 -1.55 7.88 -0.19
N TYR A 33 -2.60 8.58 -0.60
CA TYR A 33 -3.45 8.16 -1.71
C TYR A 33 -2.75 8.36 -3.05
N THR A 34 -3.03 7.46 -3.98
CA THR A 34 -2.43 7.46 -5.32
C THR A 34 -3.34 6.78 -6.33
N GLU A 35 -3.26 7.16 -7.59
CA GLU A 35 -3.82 6.39 -8.72
C GLU A 35 -2.85 5.31 -9.23
N ASP A 36 -1.61 5.23 -8.70
CA ASP A 36 -0.63 4.23 -9.10
C ASP A 36 -1.08 2.83 -8.66
N ARG A 37 -1.06 1.91 -9.62
CA ARG A 37 -1.46 0.50 -9.44
C ARG A 37 -0.27 -0.43 -9.31
N CYS A 38 0.95 0.08 -9.32
CA CYS A 38 2.14 -0.73 -9.21
C CYS A 38 2.16 -1.45 -7.85
N PRO A 39 2.18 -2.80 -7.82
CA PRO A 39 2.20 -3.55 -6.57
C PRO A 39 3.56 -3.51 -5.87
N THR A 40 4.59 -3.01 -6.57
CA THR A 40 5.96 -2.93 -6.07
C THR A 40 6.39 -1.48 -5.91
N LEU A 41 6.85 -1.13 -4.72
CA LEU A 41 7.42 0.16 -4.37
C LEU A 41 8.83 -0.07 -3.82
N ILE A 42 9.83 0.48 -4.48
CA ILE A 42 11.23 0.40 -4.01
C ILE A 42 11.54 1.67 -3.22
N GLY A 43 11.63 1.53 -1.90
CA GLY A 43 12.06 2.61 -1.02
C GLY A 43 13.57 2.82 -1.12
N LEU A 44 14.01 4.02 -1.50
CA LEU A 44 15.40 4.43 -1.50
C LEU A 44 15.65 5.47 -0.41
N GLY A 45 16.81 5.36 0.24
CA GLY A 45 17.23 6.27 1.29
C GLY A 45 16.99 5.76 2.71
N PRO A 46 17.48 6.51 3.72
CA PRO A 46 17.30 6.14 5.11
C PRO A 46 15.82 6.05 5.48
N SER A 47 15.46 5.06 6.31
CA SER A 47 14.11 4.81 6.85
C SER A 47 13.02 4.44 5.85
N SER A 48 13.27 4.53 4.55
CA SER A 48 12.28 4.26 3.50
C SER A 48 11.74 2.82 3.61
N ILE A 49 10.46 2.67 3.35
CA ILE A 49 9.78 1.38 3.31
C ILE A 49 9.50 1.00 1.86
N GLY A 50 9.92 -0.20 1.48
CA GLY A 50 9.54 -0.83 0.22
C GLY A 50 8.39 -1.80 0.41
N ARG A 51 7.56 -1.94 -0.63
CA ARG A 51 6.50 -2.95 -0.74
C ARG A 51 6.82 -3.85 -1.93
N PHE A 52 6.78 -5.15 -1.70
CA PHE A 52 6.89 -6.18 -2.73
C PHE A 52 5.70 -7.14 -2.60
N ARG A 53 5.53 -8.03 -3.58
CA ARG A 53 4.48 -9.07 -3.54
C ARG A 53 4.59 -9.96 -2.29
N GLN A 54 5.82 -10.22 -1.85
CA GLN A 54 6.15 -11.06 -0.71
C GLN A 54 5.91 -10.35 0.62
N GLY A 55 6.00 -9.02 0.65
CA GLY A 55 5.74 -8.22 1.84
C GLY A 55 6.56 -6.93 1.88
N TYR A 56 6.88 -6.47 3.09
CA TYR A 56 7.49 -5.16 3.30
C TYR A 56 8.95 -5.30 3.70
N VAL A 57 9.76 -4.31 3.33
CA VAL A 57 11.14 -4.15 3.80
C VAL A 57 11.36 -2.71 4.23
N GLN A 58 12.21 -2.51 5.22
CA GLN A 58 12.59 -1.18 5.68
C GLN A 58 14.10 -1.03 5.63
N ASN A 59 14.54 0.07 5.05
CA ASN A 59 15.94 0.47 5.03
C ASN A 59 16.41 0.97 6.41
N MET A 60 17.72 0.92 6.62
CA MET A 60 18.36 1.48 7.82
C MET A 60 17.86 2.91 8.08
N ALA A 61 17.30 3.14 9.27
CA ALA A 61 16.71 4.44 9.61
C ALA A 61 17.76 5.52 9.83
N SER A 62 18.91 5.15 10.41
CA SER A 62 20.02 6.08 10.59
C SER A 62 20.65 6.44 9.25
N THR A 63 20.74 7.73 8.95
CA THR A 63 21.39 8.23 7.73
C THR A 63 22.85 7.78 7.62
N SER A 64 23.61 7.83 8.72
CA SER A 64 25.01 7.39 8.72
C SER A 64 25.13 5.87 8.57
N GLY A 65 24.21 5.11 9.19
CA GLY A 65 24.15 3.66 9.04
C GLY A 65 23.81 3.24 7.61
N TYR A 66 22.78 3.86 7.02
CA TYR A 66 22.37 3.65 5.64
C TYR A 66 23.52 3.95 4.68
N GLY A 67 24.15 5.11 4.83
CA GLY A 67 25.28 5.52 3.98
C GLY A 67 26.43 4.52 4.02
N ARG A 68 26.77 4.00 5.21
CA ARG A 68 27.81 2.97 5.36
C ARG A 68 27.45 1.68 4.65
N MET A 69 26.24 1.15 4.90
CA MET A 69 25.78 -0.11 4.28
C MET A 69 25.77 -0.05 2.75
N VAL A 70 25.36 1.09 2.18
CA VAL A 70 25.38 1.31 0.73
C VAL A 70 26.81 1.42 0.21
N ALA A 71 27.69 2.16 0.89
CA ALA A 71 29.09 2.32 0.50
C ALA A 71 29.86 0.98 0.51
N ASP A 72 29.50 0.08 1.42
CA ASP A 72 30.06 -1.28 1.51
C ASP A 72 29.52 -2.23 0.41
N GLY A 73 28.67 -1.73 -0.51
CA GLY A 73 28.08 -2.50 -1.61
C GLY A 73 26.96 -3.46 -1.19
N GLY A 74 26.49 -3.35 0.06
CA GLY A 74 25.46 -4.21 0.63
C GLY A 74 24.02 -3.70 0.41
N LEU A 75 23.05 -4.53 0.80
CA LEU A 75 21.66 -4.12 0.92
C LEU A 75 21.48 -3.28 2.19
N ALA A 76 20.88 -2.10 2.07
CA ALA A 76 20.56 -1.25 3.21
C ALA A 76 19.26 -1.64 3.94
N ALA A 77 18.60 -2.73 3.52
CA ALA A 77 17.42 -3.26 4.17
C ALA A 77 17.79 -3.95 5.49
N VAL A 78 17.15 -3.55 6.59
CA VAL A 78 17.47 -4.04 7.95
C VAL A 78 16.32 -4.76 8.63
N ARG A 79 15.09 -4.62 8.12
CA ARG A 79 13.89 -5.27 8.63
C ARG A 79 12.98 -5.64 7.48
N GLY A 80 12.21 -6.70 7.65
CA GLY A 80 11.16 -7.07 6.70
C GLY A 80 10.08 -7.92 7.35
N VAL A 81 8.91 -7.92 6.71
CA VAL A 81 7.76 -8.73 7.08
C VAL A 81 7.26 -9.42 5.83
N ALA A 82 7.28 -10.76 5.83
CA ALA A 82 6.63 -11.55 4.79
C ALA A 82 5.13 -11.62 5.09
N LEU A 83 4.31 -11.33 4.09
CA LEU A 83 2.86 -11.41 4.22
C LEU A 83 2.40 -12.85 3.98
N SER A 84 1.59 -13.35 4.91
CA SER A 84 0.78 -14.54 4.70
C SER A 84 -0.37 -14.25 3.74
N ASP A 85 -1.11 -15.28 3.35
CA ASP A 85 -2.30 -15.07 2.52
C ASP A 85 -3.42 -14.36 3.31
N ASP A 86 -3.57 -14.64 4.61
CA ASP A 86 -4.49 -13.92 5.49
C ASP A 86 -4.14 -12.42 5.56
N ASP A 87 -2.85 -12.08 5.70
CA ASP A 87 -2.39 -10.68 5.69
C ASP A 87 -2.73 -9.97 4.37
N ARG A 88 -2.59 -10.67 3.24
CA ARG A 88 -2.91 -10.10 1.91
C ARG A 88 -4.40 -9.83 1.76
N VAL A 89 -5.24 -10.74 2.23
CA VAL A 89 -6.70 -10.60 2.16
C VAL A 89 -7.14 -9.43 3.05
N ARG A 90 -6.71 -9.40 4.31
CA ARG A 90 -7.02 -8.31 5.25
C ARG A 90 -6.47 -6.97 4.76
N GLY A 91 -5.23 -6.96 4.25
CA GLY A 91 -4.61 -5.76 3.69
C GLY A 91 -5.43 -5.17 2.55
N TRP A 92 -5.99 -6.00 1.67
CA TRP A 92 -6.87 -5.54 0.59
C TRP A 92 -8.19 -4.98 1.14
N ILE A 93 -8.83 -5.66 2.10
CA ILE A 93 -10.08 -5.17 2.72
C ILE A 93 -9.86 -3.81 3.36
N ILE A 94 -8.80 -3.67 4.16
CA ILE A 94 -8.45 -2.41 4.83
C ILE A 94 -8.20 -1.31 3.80
N GLU A 95 -7.45 -1.59 2.73
CA GLU A 95 -7.19 -0.61 1.68
C GLU A 95 -8.47 -0.14 1.00
N ARG A 96 -9.39 -1.06 0.67
CA ARG A 96 -10.71 -0.72 0.09
C ARG A 96 -11.53 0.13 1.05
N LEU A 97 -11.59 -0.23 2.33
CA LEU A 97 -12.27 0.58 3.35
C LEU A 97 -11.68 1.99 3.50
N MET A 98 -10.35 2.13 3.42
CA MET A 98 -9.70 3.44 3.51
C MET A 98 -9.91 4.32 2.28
N CYS A 99 -10.04 3.72 1.09
CA CYS A 99 -10.19 4.46 -0.17
C CYS A 99 -11.66 4.74 -0.50
N ASP A 100 -12.50 3.72 -0.34
CA ASP A 100 -13.85 3.66 -0.91
C ASP A 100 -14.94 3.60 0.17
N PHE A 101 -14.58 3.51 1.46
CA PHE A 101 -15.49 3.31 2.61
C PHE A 101 -16.37 2.06 2.52
N ALA A 102 -16.05 1.14 1.60
CA ALA A 102 -16.73 -0.11 1.39
C ALA A 102 -15.77 -1.13 0.74
N PHE A 103 -16.16 -2.39 0.71
CA PHE A 103 -15.51 -3.41 -0.11
C PHE A 103 -16.57 -4.39 -0.65
N SER A 104 -16.31 -5.00 -1.80
CA SER A 104 -17.16 -6.03 -2.39
C SER A 104 -16.75 -7.41 -1.87
N ALA A 105 -17.68 -8.12 -1.24
CA ALA A 105 -17.48 -9.51 -0.82
C ALA A 105 -17.29 -10.46 -2.02
N VAL A 106 -17.95 -10.16 -3.15
CA VAL A 106 -17.77 -10.92 -4.39
C VAL A 106 -16.33 -10.75 -4.90
N ASP A 107 -15.85 -9.52 -5.02
CA ASP A 107 -14.50 -9.22 -5.50
C ASP A 107 -13.44 -9.84 -4.56
N LEU A 108 -13.70 -9.84 -3.25
CA LEU A 108 -12.81 -10.48 -2.27
C LEU A 108 -12.63 -11.97 -2.58
N VAL A 109 -13.74 -12.69 -2.78
CA VAL A 109 -13.74 -14.13 -3.07
C VAL A 109 -13.16 -14.39 -4.46
N GLU A 110 -13.49 -13.60 -5.48
CA GLU A 110 -12.90 -13.75 -6.82
C GLU A 110 -11.38 -13.57 -6.80
N ARG A 111 -10.87 -12.67 -5.96
CA ARG A 111 -9.45 -12.31 -5.90
C ARG A 111 -8.62 -13.24 -5.03
N PHE A 112 -9.19 -13.77 -3.95
CA PHE A 112 -8.47 -14.55 -2.94
C PHE A 112 -8.99 -15.99 -2.73
N GLY A 113 -10.07 -16.37 -3.42
CA GLY A 113 -10.69 -17.69 -3.33
C GLY A 113 -11.07 -18.06 -1.90
N LYS A 114 -10.73 -19.27 -1.49
CA LYS A 114 -11.01 -19.81 -0.13
C LYS A 114 -10.51 -18.92 1.01
N ALA A 115 -9.38 -18.22 0.82
CA ALA A 115 -8.87 -17.32 1.84
C ALA A 115 -9.78 -16.09 2.04
N GLY A 116 -10.42 -15.62 0.96
CA GLY A 116 -11.45 -14.59 1.03
C GLY A 116 -12.73 -15.09 1.70
N GLU A 117 -13.19 -16.28 1.33
CA GLU A 117 -14.39 -16.92 1.92
C GLU A 117 -14.26 -17.07 3.44
N GLN A 118 -13.09 -17.47 3.93
CA GLN A 118 -12.84 -17.66 5.36
C GLN A 118 -12.98 -16.40 6.21
N LEU A 119 -12.86 -15.20 5.63
CA LEU A 119 -13.02 -13.93 6.35
C LEU A 119 -14.45 -13.38 6.36
N LEU A 120 -15.36 -13.97 5.59
CA LEU A 120 -16.77 -13.55 5.52
C LEU A 120 -17.68 -14.34 6.49
N HIS A 121 -17.15 -15.37 7.14
CA HIS A 121 -17.83 -16.23 8.10
C HIS A 121 -17.35 -15.99 9.52
#